data_AF-A0A7S2KRW9-F1
#
_entry.id   AF-A0A7S2KRW9-F1
#
_cell.length_a   1.000
_cell.length_b   1.000
_cell.length_c   1.000
_cell.angle_alpha   90.00
_cell.angle_beta   90.00
_cell.angle_gamma   90.00
#
_symmetry.space_group_name_H-M   'P 1'
#
loop_
_entity.id
_entity.type
_entity.pdbx_description
1 polymer ?
#
loop_
_entity_poly.entity_id
_entity_poly.type
_entity_poly.pdbx_seq_one_letter_code
_entity_poly.pdbx_strand_id
1 'polypeptide(L)'
;MASEEERAAILAEYKASVASANNDDDEDDFDEEDEVDFDPDAAFSDEEEGDYEEADEAPEPDYVVLTGSIHLNEEGRIIYSGTWCMKSELDVDTNNGDVVDEKQSKKNHPKFKLKSQNVCSPPPLPQGQGGEATNYVGNKKLFDIRQPTLTKTGEVPSRRIIMFDGFFFAKPQPPPVVADDLTPKETNGEKSSSAPKKIKERDVELFISEVETEKNTELDDKSTYRIAGRGQNEYGQFVLDGTYTPPTVFHKHNKAMVICNKTYGVGGTTKETRAAKGSKRKARSDDDSFDEDFDGEERADYTELIELSEDANLSVEELRKKYYGGGEDDEEEFDEDEDGGGKMSAVKKPRLDEESDDDECGF
;
A
#
# COMPACT_ATOMS: atom_id res chain seq x y z
N MET A 1 -19.62 -27.39 36.76
CA MET A 1 -19.24 -26.50 37.89
C MET A 1 -18.01 -27.11 38.56
N ALA A 2 -16.85 -26.47 38.40
CA ALA A 2 -15.61 -26.90 39.05
C ALA A 2 -15.79 -26.90 40.57
N SER A 3 -15.19 -27.87 41.24
CA SER A 3 -15.22 -27.95 42.70
C SER A 3 -14.47 -26.76 43.32
N GLU A 4 -14.79 -26.40 44.56
CA GLU A 4 -14.07 -25.34 45.28
C GLU A 4 -12.56 -25.64 45.40
N GLU A 5 -12.22 -26.93 45.41
CA GLU A 5 -10.83 -27.42 45.41
C GLU A 5 -10.11 -27.18 44.07
N GLU A 6 -10.78 -27.41 42.93
CA GLU A 6 -10.22 -27.06 41.61
C GLU A 6 -10.01 -25.55 41.44
N ARG A 7 -10.94 -24.73 41.93
CA ARG A 7 -10.78 -23.27 41.90
C ARG A 7 -9.58 -22.81 42.72
N ALA A 8 -9.30 -23.47 43.85
CA ALA A 8 -8.14 -23.16 44.68
C ALA A 8 -6.82 -23.58 44.00
N ALA A 9 -6.81 -24.73 43.31
CA ALA A 9 -5.64 -25.19 42.56
C ALA A 9 -5.26 -24.23 41.41
N ILE A 10 -6.25 -23.80 40.62
CA ILE A 10 -6.04 -22.86 39.50
C ILE A 10 -5.51 -21.50 40.00
N LEU A 11 -6.03 -21.01 41.13
CA LEU A 11 -5.55 -19.75 41.74
C LEU A 11 -4.13 -19.85 42.31
N ALA A 12 -3.73 -21.04 42.78
CA ALA A 12 -2.37 -21.28 43.27
C ALA A 12 -1.37 -21.33 42.12
N GLU A 13 -1.71 -22.01 41.02
CA GLU A 13 -0.86 -22.12 39.83
C GLU A 13 -0.64 -20.77 39.15
N TYR A 14 -1.70 -19.95 39.02
CA TYR A 14 -1.61 -18.59 38.49
C TYR A 14 -0.71 -17.67 39.34
N LYS A 15 -0.75 -17.80 40.67
CA LYS A 15 0.16 -17.02 41.53
C LYS A 15 1.61 -17.46 41.40
N ALA A 16 1.87 -18.75 41.17
CA ALA A 16 3.22 -19.25 40.96
C ALA A 16 3.81 -18.76 39.62
N SER A 17 3.01 -18.73 38.55
CA SER A 17 3.48 -18.27 37.23
C SER A 17 3.76 -16.76 37.19
N VAL A 18 2.98 -15.95 37.90
CA VAL A 18 3.23 -14.49 37.99
C VAL A 18 4.49 -14.19 38.81
N ALA A 19 4.77 -15.00 39.83
CA ALA A 19 5.99 -14.84 40.63
C ALA A 19 7.27 -15.23 39.86
N SER A 20 7.21 -16.21 38.94
CA SER A 20 8.38 -16.56 38.12
C SER A 20 8.65 -15.57 37.00
N ALA A 21 7.63 -14.87 36.49
CA ALA A 21 7.78 -13.93 35.38
C ALA A 21 8.45 -12.59 35.77
N ASN A 22 8.58 -12.29 37.07
CA ASN A 22 9.16 -11.04 37.57
C ASN A 22 10.57 -11.20 38.18
N ASN A 23 11.19 -12.39 38.05
CA ASN A 23 12.53 -12.65 38.60
C ASN A 23 13.64 -12.67 37.54
N ASP A 24 13.34 -12.29 36.30
CA ASP A 24 14.35 -11.98 35.28
C ASP A 24 14.61 -10.46 35.27
N ASP A 25 14.91 -9.91 36.46
CA ASP A 25 15.52 -8.60 36.64
C ASP A 25 17.03 -8.81 36.41
N ASP A 26 17.46 -8.60 35.17
CA ASP A 26 18.87 -8.43 34.83
C ASP A 26 19.42 -7.24 35.65
N GLU A 27 20.16 -7.57 36.70
CA GLU A 27 21.06 -6.65 37.40
C GLU A 27 22.20 -6.27 36.44
N ASP A 28 21.91 -5.38 35.50
CA ASP A 28 22.94 -4.59 34.81
C ASP A 28 23.40 -3.46 35.77
N ASP A 29 24.44 -3.83 36.50
CA ASP A 29 25.29 -3.03 37.39
C ASP A 29 25.97 -1.88 36.60
N PHE A 30 25.19 -0.86 36.21
CA PHE A 30 25.72 0.38 35.64
C PHE A 30 26.27 1.23 36.77
N ASP A 31 27.58 1.09 37.00
CA ASP A 31 28.39 1.93 37.87
C ASP A 31 28.05 3.44 37.68
N GLU A 32 27.46 4.02 38.72
CA GLU A 32 27.50 5.46 39.01
C GLU A 32 28.96 5.87 39.23
N GLU A 33 29.65 6.41 38.22
CA GLU A 33 30.75 7.37 38.37
C GLU A 33 31.33 7.77 37.00
N ASP A 34 30.71 8.74 36.32
CA ASP A 34 31.46 9.68 35.49
C ASP A 34 30.65 10.98 35.32
N GLU A 35 30.73 11.84 36.34
CA GLU A 35 30.37 13.25 36.24
C GLU A 35 31.38 13.95 35.33
N VAL A 36 31.23 13.79 34.02
CA VAL A 36 31.91 14.63 33.04
C VAL A 36 31.27 16.01 33.05
N ASP A 37 31.95 16.95 33.72
CA ASP A 37 31.67 18.39 33.70
C ASP A 37 31.55 18.88 32.24
N PHE A 38 30.33 19.15 31.81
CA PHE A 38 30.03 19.72 30.50
C PHE A 38 30.56 21.16 30.45
N ASP A 39 31.73 21.37 29.84
CA ASP A 39 32.29 22.71 29.58
C ASP A 39 31.74 23.25 28.25
N PRO A 40 30.76 24.18 28.25
CA PRO A 40 30.11 24.68 27.04
C PRO A 40 31.04 25.54 26.16
N ASP A 41 32.23 25.89 26.66
CA ASP A 41 33.24 26.67 25.93
C ASP A 41 34.39 25.80 25.38
N ALA A 42 34.34 24.47 25.57
CA ALA A 42 35.26 23.55 24.91
C ALA A 42 34.95 23.54 23.41
N ALA A 43 35.62 24.44 22.68
CA ALA A 43 35.70 24.40 21.23
C ALA A 43 36.30 23.06 20.80
N PHE A 44 35.43 22.09 20.54
CA PHE A 44 35.74 20.83 19.86
C PHE A 44 36.24 21.18 18.46
N SER A 45 37.53 21.48 18.39
CA SER A 45 38.38 21.44 17.21
C SER A 45 38.57 19.98 16.83
N ASP A 46 37.50 19.36 16.37
CA ASP A 46 37.50 18.01 15.83
C ASP A 46 38.02 18.07 14.38
N GLU A 47 39.35 18.19 14.26
CA GLU A 47 40.10 18.06 13.00
C GLU A 47 40.50 16.60 12.75
N GLU A 48 39.69 15.62 13.15
CA GLU A 48 39.83 14.27 12.58
C GLU A 48 39.23 14.27 11.17
N GLU A 49 40.09 14.61 10.20
CA GLU A 49 39.94 14.21 8.80
C GLU A 49 40.02 12.68 8.70
N GLY A 50 39.00 12.00 9.22
CA GLY A 50 38.72 10.61 8.91
C GLY A 50 38.24 10.54 7.48
N ASP A 51 39.12 10.11 6.58
CA ASP A 51 38.81 9.65 5.23
C ASP A 51 37.96 8.37 5.34
N TYR A 52 36.70 8.54 5.75
CA TYR A 52 35.71 7.49 5.68
C TYR A 52 35.42 7.29 4.19
N GLU A 53 36.06 6.29 3.58
CA GLU A 53 35.69 5.82 2.25
C GLU A 53 34.17 5.61 2.25
N GLU A 54 33.47 6.49 1.51
CA GLU A 54 32.03 6.54 1.34
C GLU A 54 31.59 5.15 0.90
N ALA A 55 31.12 4.34 1.85
CA ALA A 55 30.74 2.96 1.61
C ALA A 55 29.71 2.98 0.48
N ASP A 56 30.05 2.35 -0.66
CA ASP A 56 29.23 2.31 -1.87
C ASP A 56 27.76 2.09 -1.51
N GLU A 57 26.99 3.18 -1.45
CA GLU A 57 25.59 3.14 -1.06
C GLU A 57 24.87 2.35 -2.14
N ALA A 58 24.34 1.19 -1.76
CA ALA A 58 23.67 0.31 -2.71
C ALA A 58 22.61 1.14 -3.48
N PRO A 59 22.57 1.05 -4.82
CA PRO A 59 21.71 1.92 -5.61
C PRO A 59 20.27 1.78 -5.14
N GLU A 60 19.69 2.90 -4.68
CA GLU A 60 18.31 2.90 -4.21
C GLU A 60 17.38 2.34 -5.30
N PRO A 61 16.45 1.43 -4.95
CA PRO A 61 15.57 0.82 -5.93
C PRO A 61 14.68 1.90 -6.58
N ASP A 62 14.70 1.98 -7.91
CA ASP A 62 13.87 2.94 -8.64
C ASP A 62 12.39 2.53 -8.55
N TYR A 63 11.57 3.36 -7.89
CA TYR A 63 10.15 3.11 -7.65
C TYR A 63 9.24 4.10 -8.38
N VAL A 64 7.97 3.74 -8.50
CA VAL A 64 6.96 4.59 -9.13
C VAL A 64 6.48 5.66 -8.16
N VAL A 65 6.53 6.93 -8.57
CA VAL A 65 5.99 8.09 -7.86
C VAL A 65 4.73 8.58 -8.56
N LEU A 66 3.64 8.71 -7.83
CA LEU A 66 2.41 9.38 -8.25
C LEU A 66 2.40 10.80 -7.69
N THR A 67 2.55 11.77 -8.57
CA THR A 67 2.44 13.19 -8.24
C THR A 67 1.10 13.70 -8.77
N GLY A 68 0.27 14.31 -7.92
CA GLY A 68 -1.04 14.73 -8.35
C GLY A 68 -1.72 15.71 -7.44
N SER A 69 -3.01 15.92 -7.73
CA SER A 69 -3.87 16.80 -6.97
C SER A 69 -5.23 16.18 -6.70
N ILE A 70 -5.73 16.41 -5.49
CA ILE A 70 -7.09 16.06 -5.09
C ILE A 70 -7.96 17.31 -5.15
N HIS A 71 -9.11 17.19 -5.83
CA HIS A 71 -10.12 18.24 -5.91
C HIS A 71 -11.54 17.65 -5.90
N LEU A 72 -12.54 18.49 -5.64
CA LEU A 72 -13.95 18.14 -5.79
C LEU A 72 -14.44 18.59 -7.16
N ASN A 73 -15.17 17.72 -7.89
CA ASN A 73 -15.87 18.13 -9.11
C ASN A 73 -17.22 18.81 -8.78
N GLU A 74 -17.91 19.32 -9.79
CA GLU A 74 -19.22 19.98 -9.67
C GLU A 74 -20.31 19.03 -9.13
N GLU A 75 -20.16 17.73 -9.34
CA GLU A 75 -21.06 16.69 -8.81
C GLU A 75 -20.79 16.38 -7.33
N GLY A 76 -19.70 16.89 -6.74
CA GLY A 76 -19.26 16.58 -5.39
C GLY A 76 -18.43 15.30 -5.25
N ARG A 77 -17.98 14.67 -6.33
CA ARG A 77 -17.03 13.55 -6.27
C ARG A 77 -15.61 14.05 -6.03
N ILE A 78 -14.85 13.29 -5.23
CA ILE A 78 -13.43 13.51 -5.04
C ILE A 78 -12.71 12.96 -6.28
N ILE A 79 -11.88 13.79 -6.89
CA ILE A 79 -11.08 13.47 -8.06
C ILE A 79 -9.62 13.54 -7.67
N TYR A 80 -8.90 12.43 -7.83
CA TYR A 80 -7.45 12.40 -7.74
C TYR A 80 -6.88 12.30 -9.16
N SER A 81 -6.18 13.35 -9.59
CA SER A 81 -5.61 13.41 -10.94
C SER A 81 -4.16 13.85 -10.85
N GLY A 82 -3.30 13.20 -11.64
CA GLY A 82 -1.87 13.44 -11.57
C GLY A 82 -1.11 12.82 -12.73
N THR A 83 0.19 12.72 -12.53
CA THR A 83 1.15 12.03 -13.38
C THR A 83 1.84 10.96 -12.57
N TRP A 84 2.31 9.91 -13.23
CA TRP A 84 3.20 8.95 -12.59
C TRP A 84 4.49 8.81 -13.38
N CYS A 85 5.59 8.69 -12.66
CA CYS A 85 6.95 8.59 -13.20
C CYS A 85 7.79 7.69 -12.29
N MET A 86 8.96 7.29 -12.76
CA MET A 86 9.93 6.62 -11.89
C MET A 86 10.66 7.69 -11.05
N LYS A 87 11.15 7.35 -9.85
CA LYS A 87 11.88 8.27 -8.98
C LYS A 87 13.07 8.87 -9.72
N SER A 88 13.81 8.03 -10.44
CA SER A 88 14.95 8.42 -11.28
C SER A 88 14.62 9.51 -12.30
N GLU A 89 13.36 9.63 -12.74
CA GLU A 89 12.95 10.67 -13.69
C GLU A 89 12.66 12.01 -13.02
N LEU A 90 12.31 12.03 -11.73
CA LEU A 90 12.04 13.26 -10.98
C LEU A 90 13.32 13.94 -10.49
N ASP A 91 14.32 13.14 -10.11
CA ASP A 91 15.57 13.66 -9.54
C ASP A 91 16.41 14.41 -10.60
N VAL A 92 16.31 13.99 -11.86
CA VAL A 92 16.95 14.67 -13.01
C VAL A 92 16.44 16.09 -13.19
N ASP A 93 15.17 16.34 -12.88
CA ASP A 93 14.55 17.66 -13.05
C ASP A 93 14.88 18.61 -11.88
N THR A 94 15.22 18.07 -10.71
CA THR A 94 15.46 18.87 -9.48
C THR A 94 16.92 19.30 -9.35
N ASN A 95 17.88 18.45 -9.76
CA ASN A 95 19.31 18.72 -9.56
C ASN A 95 19.94 19.61 -10.65
N ASN A 96 19.28 19.81 -11.79
CA ASN A 96 19.74 20.73 -12.84
C ASN A 96 19.27 22.17 -12.58
N GLY A 97 19.49 22.68 -11.36
CA GLY A 97 19.21 24.07 -10.97
C GLY A 97 20.09 25.12 -11.67
N ASP A 98 20.89 24.71 -12.65
CA ASP A 98 21.73 25.60 -13.44
C ASP A 98 21.03 25.97 -14.76
N VAL A 99 21.13 27.24 -15.10
CA VAL A 99 20.34 27.97 -16.10
C VAL A 99 20.61 27.45 -17.52
N VAL A 100 20.05 26.30 -17.88
CA VAL A 100 20.16 25.72 -19.22
C VAL A 100 18.78 25.67 -19.88
N ASP A 101 18.58 26.62 -20.80
CA ASP A 101 17.50 26.76 -21.78
C ASP A 101 16.26 25.84 -21.60
N GLU A 102 15.16 26.49 -21.22
CA GLU A 102 13.77 26.03 -20.98
C GLU A 102 13.09 25.23 -22.13
N LYS A 103 13.85 24.79 -23.14
CA LYS A 103 13.40 24.09 -24.34
C LYS A 103 13.68 22.59 -24.35
N GLN A 104 14.41 22.04 -23.37
CA GLN A 104 14.66 20.61 -23.33
C GLN A 104 13.45 19.85 -22.78
N SER A 105 12.74 19.21 -23.71
CA SER A 105 11.83 18.07 -23.54
C SER A 105 10.95 18.09 -22.29
N LYS A 106 9.76 18.69 -22.40
CA LYS A 106 8.62 18.34 -21.55
C LYS A 106 8.31 16.85 -21.76
N LYS A 107 8.96 15.97 -20.99
CA LYS A 107 8.67 14.55 -20.98
C LYS A 107 7.20 14.43 -20.61
N ASN A 108 6.39 13.94 -21.55
CA ASN A 108 4.96 13.78 -21.34
C ASN A 108 4.74 12.60 -20.40
N HIS A 109 4.85 12.84 -19.09
CA HIS A 109 4.56 11.81 -18.10
C HIS A 109 3.10 11.36 -18.26
N PRO A 110 2.82 10.04 -18.23
CA PRO A 110 1.47 9.54 -18.37
C PRO A 110 0.56 10.11 -17.27
N LYS A 111 -0.57 10.67 -17.68
CA LYS A 111 -1.55 11.25 -16.76
C LYS A 111 -2.53 10.19 -16.31
N PHE A 112 -2.97 10.25 -15.07
CA PHE A 112 -4.04 9.41 -14.53
C PHE A 112 -5.15 10.27 -13.93
N LYS A 113 -6.35 9.69 -13.86
CA LYS A 113 -7.51 10.30 -13.21
C LYS A 113 -8.34 9.22 -12.53
N LEU A 114 -8.43 9.31 -11.23
CA LEU A 114 -9.24 8.45 -10.37
C LEU A 114 -10.46 9.23 -9.89
N LYS A 115 -11.62 8.58 -9.89
CA LYS A 115 -12.87 9.15 -9.38
C LYS A 115 -13.33 8.38 -8.15
N SER A 116 -13.72 9.10 -7.11
CA SER A 116 -14.27 8.45 -5.93
C SER A 116 -15.58 7.74 -6.27
N GLN A 117 -15.76 6.55 -5.70
CA GLN A 117 -17.00 5.78 -5.82
C GLN A 117 -18.17 6.56 -5.18
N ASN A 118 -17.92 7.14 -4.01
CA ASN A 118 -18.88 7.94 -3.26
C ASN A 118 -18.93 9.40 -3.73
N VAL A 119 -20.14 9.97 -3.72
CA VAL A 119 -20.37 11.40 -3.94
C VAL A 119 -20.32 12.12 -2.60
N CYS A 120 -19.40 13.07 -2.45
CA CYS A 120 -19.28 13.98 -1.33
C CYS A 120 -19.98 15.30 -1.69
N SER A 121 -21.30 15.29 -1.82
CA SER A 121 -22.07 16.46 -2.26
C SER A 121 -21.68 17.71 -1.44
N PRO A 122 -21.23 18.81 -2.08
CA PRO A 122 -21.03 20.06 -1.39
C PRO A 122 -22.39 20.55 -0.86
N PRO A 123 -22.43 21.23 0.30
CA PRO A 123 -23.66 21.86 0.75
C PRO A 123 -24.14 22.83 -0.35
N PRO A 124 -25.45 22.89 -0.63
CA PRO A 124 -25.98 23.82 -1.60
C PRO A 124 -25.51 25.23 -1.24
N LEU A 125 -24.90 25.93 -2.21
CA LEU A 125 -24.54 27.34 -2.05
C LEU A 125 -25.81 28.07 -1.60
N PRO A 126 -25.76 28.86 -0.51
CA PRO A 126 -26.91 29.63 -0.09
C PRO A 126 -27.22 30.62 -1.21
N GLN A 127 -28.22 30.29 -2.03
CA GLN A 127 -28.76 31.23 -2.99
C GLN A 127 -29.39 32.35 -2.17
N GLY A 128 -28.69 33.48 -2.14
CA GLY A 128 -29.20 34.67 -1.48
C GLY A 128 -30.54 35.03 -2.12
N GLN A 129 -31.59 35.10 -1.30
CA GLN A 129 -32.23 36.38 -0.99
C GLN A 129 -33.34 36.18 0.04
N GLY A 130 -33.16 36.84 1.19
CA GLY A 130 -34.24 37.45 1.97
C GLY A 130 -35.22 36.52 2.65
N GLY A 131 -35.02 36.32 3.96
CA GLY A 131 -36.12 36.00 4.86
C GLY A 131 -35.90 34.74 5.67
N GLU A 132 -35.68 34.97 6.97
CA GLU A 132 -35.84 34.03 8.08
C GLU A 132 -34.80 32.91 8.20
N ALA A 133 -34.05 33.01 9.31
CA ALA A 133 -33.15 32.00 9.84
C ALA A 133 -33.95 30.74 10.23
N THR A 134 -34.36 29.97 9.23
CA THR A 134 -34.81 28.60 9.46
C THR A 134 -33.56 27.78 9.78
N ASN A 135 -33.62 27.11 10.95
CA ASN A 135 -32.59 26.20 11.43
C ASN A 135 -32.17 25.24 10.31
N TYR A 136 -31.03 25.52 9.68
CA TYR A 136 -30.36 24.61 8.76
C TYR A 136 -29.83 23.44 9.60
N VAL A 137 -30.72 22.48 9.85
CA VAL A 137 -30.38 21.18 10.43
C VAL A 137 -29.43 20.48 9.46
N GLY A 138 -28.13 20.62 9.72
CA GLY A 138 -27.09 19.68 9.29
C GLY A 138 -26.83 19.59 7.79
N ASN A 139 -26.43 20.69 7.15
CA ASN A 139 -25.74 20.61 5.86
C ASN A 139 -24.37 19.96 6.06
N LYS A 140 -24.37 18.62 5.93
CA LYS A 140 -23.23 17.72 6.11
C LYS A 140 -22.10 18.08 5.15
N LYS A 141 -21.09 18.84 5.61
CA LYS A 141 -19.77 18.85 4.95
C LYS A 141 -19.21 17.42 5.02
N LEU A 142 -19.36 16.64 3.95
CA LEU A 142 -18.92 15.24 3.90
C LEU A 142 -17.41 15.10 3.69
N PHE A 143 -16.76 16.12 3.13
CA PHE A 143 -15.32 16.17 2.90
C PHE A 143 -14.87 17.63 2.76
N ASP A 144 -13.79 18.01 3.46
CA ASP A 144 -13.12 19.30 3.29
C ASP A 144 -11.69 19.05 2.82
N ILE A 145 -11.29 19.65 1.70
CA ILE A 145 -9.94 19.51 1.12
C ILE A 145 -8.88 20.13 2.05
N ARG A 146 -9.24 21.09 2.91
CA ARG A 146 -8.29 21.69 3.85
C ARG A 146 -8.11 20.86 5.11
N GLN A 147 -9.14 20.08 5.46
CA GLN A 147 -9.20 19.26 6.66
C GLN A 147 -9.73 17.87 6.28
N PRO A 148 -8.92 17.06 5.56
CA PRO A 148 -9.35 15.80 4.99
C PRO A 148 -9.73 14.77 6.06
N THR A 149 -9.31 14.93 7.31
CA THR A 149 -9.67 14.05 8.42
C THR A 149 -10.96 14.49 9.14
N LEU A 150 -11.41 15.74 9.04
CA LEU A 150 -12.54 16.23 9.84
C LEU A 150 -13.85 15.46 9.57
N THR A 151 -14.50 15.00 10.64
CA THR A 151 -15.85 14.40 10.56
C THR A 151 -16.94 15.28 11.15
N LYS A 152 -18.18 14.87 10.87
CA LYS A 152 -19.42 15.53 11.27
C LYS A 152 -19.55 15.74 12.77
N THR A 153 -18.95 14.89 13.59
CA THR A 153 -19.06 14.97 15.06
C THR A 153 -18.16 16.05 15.65
N GLY A 154 -17.33 16.73 14.84
CA GLY A 154 -16.29 17.62 15.35
C GLY A 154 -15.11 16.87 15.98
N GLU A 155 -15.27 15.58 16.24
CA GLU A 155 -14.17 14.66 16.50
C GLU A 155 -13.40 14.44 15.21
N VAL A 156 -12.10 14.67 15.26
CA VAL A 156 -11.19 14.35 14.17
C VAL A 156 -10.97 12.84 14.23
N PRO A 157 -11.58 12.01 13.36
CA PRO A 157 -11.08 10.65 13.25
C PRO A 157 -9.61 10.74 12.83
N SER A 158 -8.80 9.88 13.42
CA SER A 158 -7.39 9.77 13.05
C SER A 158 -7.19 9.35 11.58
N ARG A 159 -8.24 8.89 10.89
CA ARG A 159 -8.16 8.34 9.53
C ARG A 159 -9.45 8.51 8.73
N ARG A 160 -9.36 8.99 7.48
CA ARG A 160 -10.43 8.93 6.47
C ARG A 160 -10.06 7.96 5.35
N ILE A 161 -11.03 7.15 4.89
CA ILE A 161 -10.88 6.20 3.77
C ILE A 161 -11.64 6.73 2.55
N ILE A 162 -11.03 6.71 1.38
CA ILE A 162 -11.63 7.08 0.10
C ILE A 162 -11.38 5.95 -0.92
N MET A 163 -12.47 5.43 -1.50
CA MET A 163 -12.41 4.40 -2.54
C MET A 163 -12.42 5.03 -3.93
N PHE A 164 -11.53 4.59 -4.80
CA PHE A 164 -11.43 5.03 -6.19
C PHE A 164 -11.45 3.87 -7.17
N ASP A 165 -12.06 4.12 -8.33
CA ASP A 165 -11.87 3.31 -9.53
C ASP A 165 -11.25 4.16 -10.64
N GLY A 166 -10.37 3.56 -11.43
CA GLY A 166 -9.84 4.25 -12.60
C GLY A 166 -8.85 3.46 -13.44
N PHE A 167 -8.09 4.22 -14.22
CA PHE A 167 -7.18 3.67 -15.21
C PHE A 167 -5.86 4.42 -15.20
N PHE A 168 -4.80 3.67 -15.44
CA PHE A 168 -3.44 4.15 -15.65
C PHE A 168 -3.04 3.82 -17.08
N PHE A 169 -2.15 4.62 -17.63
CA PHE A 169 -1.55 4.32 -18.93
C PHE A 169 -0.14 3.84 -18.67
N ALA A 170 0.13 2.58 -19.02
CA ALA A 170 1.46 2.00 -19.01
C ALA A 170 2.37 2.86 -19.89
N LYS A 171 3.61 3.09 -19.46
CA LYS A 171 4.62 3.54 -20.41
C LYS A 171 4.77 2.46 -21.48
N PRO A 172 4.90 2.84 -22.76
CA PRO A 172 5.30 1.88 -23.79
C PRO A 172 6.61 1.25 -23.32
N GLN A 173 6.63 -0.07 -23.11
CA GLN A 173 7.91 -0.74 -22.90
C GLN A 173 8.73 -0.52 -24.17
N PRO A 174 10.00 -0.08 -24.06
CA PRO A 174 10.87 -0.08 -25.21
C PRO A 174 10.87 -1.51 -25.79
N PRO A 175 10.88 -1.67 -27.12
CA PRO A 175 10.93 -3.00 -27.72
C PRO A 175 12.10 -3.76 -27.08
N PRO A 176 11.92 -5.05 -26.75
CA PRO A 176 12.99 -5.84 -26.18
C PRO A 176 14.20 -5.66 -27.08
N VAL A 177 15.33 -5.22 -26.50
CA VAL A 177 16.58 -5.10 -27.22
C VAL A 177 16.96 -6.53 -27.54
N VAL A 178 16.53 -7.02 -28.70
CA VAL A 178 16.91 -8.33 -29.20
C VAL A 178 18.38 -8.17 -29.53
N ALA A 179 19.23 -8.52 -28.56
CA ALA A 179 20.66 -8.65 -28.77
C ALA A 179 20.84 -9.71 -29.86
N ASP A 180 21.63 -9.36 -30.87
CA ASP A 180 22.08 -10.25 -31.95
C ASP A 180 21.05 -10.59 -33.04
N ASP A 181 20.86 -9.67 -33.98
CA ASP A 181 21.14 -10.05 -35.38
C ASP A 181 21.55 -8.83 -36.22
N LEU A 182 22.83 -8.81 -36.62
CA LEU A 182 23.48 -7.75 -37.41
C LEU A 182 23.07 -7.82 -38.89
N THR A 183 21.79 -7.67 -39.20
CA THR A 183 21.37 -7.40 -40.58
C THR A 183 20.44 -6.18 -40.65
N PRO A 184 20.93 -5.01 -41.10
CA PRO A 184 20.09 -3.86 -41.39
C PRO A 184 19.29 -4.17 -42.65
N LYS A 185 18.14 -4.82 -42.49
CA LYS A 185 17.16 -4.95 -43.55
C LYS A 185 16.20 -3.76 -43.42
N GLU A 186 16.43 -2.74 -44.23
CA GLU A 186 15.54 -1.59 -44.41
C GLU A 186 14.18 -2.06 -44.95
N THR A 187 13.31 -2.58 -44.08
CA THR A 187 11.91 -2.78 -44.41
C THR A 187 11.15 -1.50 -44.10
N ASN A 188 10.76 -0.81 -45.18
CA ASN A 188 9.96 0.40 -45.20
C ASN A 188 8.78 0.38 -44.21
N GLY A 189 8.80 1.33 -43.27
CA GLY A 189 7.67 2.25 -43.09
C GLY A 189 6.48 1.81 -42.23
N GLU A 190 6.51 0.67 -41.55
CA GLU A 190 5.46 0.33 -40.60
C GLU A 190 5.78 0.98 -39.24
N LYS A 191 5.29 2.22 -39.06
CA LYS A 191 5.28 2.90 -37.77
C LYS A 191 4.40 2.09 -36.81
N SER A 192 5.00 1.14 -36.10
CA SER A 192 4.38 0.50 -34.94
C SER A 192 4.32 1.51 -33.80
N SER A 193 3.39 2.45 -33.91
CA SER A 193 2.99 3.29 -32.78
C SER A 193 2.25 2.39 -31.79
N SER A 194 3.00 1.70 -30.93
CA SER A 194 2.44 0.96 -29.81
C SER A 194 1.73 1.98 -28.91
N ALA A 195 0.42 2.05 -29.06
CA ALA A 195 -0.41 2.88 -28.20
C ALA A 195 -0.18 2.45 -26.74
N PRO A 196 -0.07 3.39 -25.78
CA PRO A 196 0.15 3.04 -24.39
C PRO A 196 -0.96 2.15 -23.87
N LYS A 197 -0.61 1.00 -23.29
CA LYS A 197 -1.58 0.04 -22.74
C LYS A 197 -2.33 0.67 -21.57
N LYS A 198 -3.66 0.64 -21.61
CA LYS A 198 -4.51 1.13 -20.53
C LYS A 198 -4.66 0.03 -19.46
N ILE A 199 -4.07 0.26 -18.30
CA ILE A 199 -4.14 -0.63 -17.14
C ILE A 199 -5.33 -0.18 -16.27
N LYS A 200 -6.26 -1.10 -15.98
CA LYS A 200 -7.36 -0.83 -15.04
C LYS A 200 -6.87 -1.09 -13.62
N GLU A 201 -6.99 -0.09 -12.75
CA GLU A 201 -6.80 -0.28 -11.31
C GLU A 201 -8.17 -0.38 -10.66
N ARG A 202 -8.32 -1.38 -9.81
CA ARG A 202 -9.57 -1.67 -9.08
C ARG A 202 -9.34 -1.46 -7.60
N ASP A 203 -10.41 -1.07 -6.92
CA ASP A 203 -10.49 -1.06 -5.46
C ASP A 203 -9.35 -0.25 -4.81
N VAL A 204 -9.04 0.93 -5.39
CA VAL A 204 -7.97 1.78 -4.87
C VAL A 204 -8.47 2.49 -3.62
N GLU A 205 -7.99 2.03 -2.47
CA GLU A 205 -8.23 2.61 -1.17
C GLU A 205 -7.16 3.64 -0.84
N LEU A 206 -7.56 4.89 -0.56
CA LEU A 206 -6.68 5.91 0.01
C LEU A 206 -7.09 6.22 1.46
N PHE A 207 -6.11 6.23 2.33
CA PHE A 207 -6.18 6.52 3.75
C PHE A 207 -5.46 7.83 4.01
N ILE A 208 -6.18 8.83 4.53
CA ILE A 208 -5.55 10.09 4.95
C ILE A 208 -5.57 10.13 6.47
N SER A 209 -4.39 10.26 7.07
CA SER A 209 -4.20 10.39 8.52
C SER A 209 -3.39 11.64 8.83
N GLU A 210 -3.72 12.29 9.93
CA GLU A 210 -2.91 13.40 10.45
C GLU A 210 -1.59 12.84 10.99
N VAL A 211 -0.47 13.48 10.62
CA VAL A 211 0.82 13.18 11.24
C VAL A 211 0.92 14.09 12.44
N GLU A 212 1.13 13.51 13.62
CA GLU A 212 1.47 14.28 14.82
C GLU A 212 2.87 14.85 14.63
N THR A 213 2.97 16.00 13.96
CA THR A 213 4.22 16.76 13.97
C THR A 213 4.37 17.34 15.36
N GLU A 214 5.41 16.90 16.08
CA GLU A 214 5.78 17.50 17.35
C GLU A 214 5.81 19.02 17.17
N LYS A 215 5.08 19.73 18.03
CA LYS A 215 4.89 21.19 17.97
C LYS A 215 6.19 21.91 18.32
N ASN A 216 7.23 21.75 17.52
CA ASN A 216 8.43 22.54 17.59
C ASN A 216 8.25 23.76 16.68
N THR A 217 8.42 24.93 17.29
CA THR A 217 8.63 26.25 16.69
C THR A 217 7.46 26.90 15.92
N GLU A 218 6.57 27.53 16.69
CA GLU A 218 5.88 28.84 16.57
C GLU A 218 5.52 29.51 15.20
N LEU A 219 5.86 29.02 14.02
CA LEU A 219 5.80 29.86 12.81
C LEU A 219 5.09 29.34 11.56
N ASP A 220 4.53 28.13 11.50
CA ASP A 220 3.55 27.80 10.45
C ASP A 220 2.69 26.58 10.82
N ASP A 221 1.40 26.81 11.11
CA ASP A 221 0.37 25.78 11.35
C ASP A 221 0.02 25.01 10.05
N LYS A 222 1.02 24.49 9.34
CA LYS A 222 0.82 23.69 8.14
C LYS A 222 0.72 22.22 8.53
N SER A 223 -0.49 21.79 8.91
CA SER A 223 -0.80 20.38 9.14
C SER A 223 -0.38 19.56 7.92
N THR A 224 0.55 18.63 8.13
CA THR A 224 0.97 17.67 7.12
C THR A 224 0.22 16.36 7.38
N TYR A 225 -0.34 15.79 6.32
CA TYR A 225 -1.10 14.56 6.41
C TYR A 225 -0.32 13.45 5.70
N ARG A 226 -0.29 12.26 6.30
CA ARG A 226 0.18 11.05 5.65
C ARG A 226 -0.96 10.49 4.80
N ILE A 227 -0.63 10.07 3.59
CA ILE A 227 -1.54 9.33 2.74
C ILE A 227 -0.98 7.93 2.52
N ALA A 228 -1.74 6.93 2.95
CA ALA A 228 -1.44 5.53 2.66
C ALA A 228 -2.53 4.98 1.75
N GLY A 229 -2.34 3.83 1.14
CA GLY A 229 -3.35 3.23 0.29
C GLY A 229 -3.00 1.86 -0.21
N ARG A 230 -3.95 1.23 -0.89
CA ARG A 230 -3.77 -0.06 -1.54
C ARG A 230 -4.69 -0.20 -2.72
N GLY A 231 -4.37 -1.11 -3.63
CA GLY A 231 -5.27 -1.47 -4.72
C GLY A 231 -4.78 -2.70 -5.45
N GLN A 232 -5.47 -3.04 -6.54
CA GLN A 232 -5.11 -4.17 -7.37
C GLN A 232 -5.22 -3.84 -8.87
N ASN A 233 -4.29 -4.36 -9.66
CA ASN A 233 -4.35 -4.33 -11.11
C ASN A 233 -3.93 -5.68 -11.72
N GLU A 234 -3.68 -5.71 -13.03
CA GLU A 234 -3.27 -6.93 -13.75
C GLU A 234 -1.88 -7.44 -13.35
N TYR A 235 -1.04 -6.61 -12.72
CA TYR A 235 0.30 -6.98 -12.24
C TYR A 235 0.30 -7.47 -10.78
N GLY A 236 -0.84 -7.36 -10.08
CA GLY A 236 -1.00 -7.82 -8.70
C GLY A 236 -1.49 -6.74 -7.76
N GLN A 237 -1.31 -6.98 -6.46
CA GLN A 237 -1.61 -6.03 -5.41
C GLN A 237 -0.48 -5.01 -5.28
N PHE A 238 -0.84 -3.78 -4.91
CA PHE A 238 0.12 -2.72 -4.65
C PHE A 238 -0.29 -1.90 -3.44
N VAL A 239 0.70 -1.22 -2.85
CA VAL A 239 0.54 -0.29 -1.74
C VAL A 239 0.92 1.11 -2.21
N LEU A 240 0.27 2.11 -1.61
CA LEU A 240 0.58 3.53 -1.78
C LEU A 240 1.00 4.08 -0.42
N ASP A 241 2.07 4.88 -0.38
CA ASP A 241 2.45 5.63 0.81
C ASP A 241 3.04 6.98 0.42
N GLY A 242 2.76 8.03 1.18
CA GLY A 242 3.28 9.35 0.90
C GLY A 242 2.59 10.47 1.67
N THR A 243 2.55 11.65 1.06
CA THR A 243 2.15 12.89 1.74
C THR A 243 1.00 13.60 1.04
N TYR A 244 0.11 14.17 1.86
CA TYR A 244 -0.98 15.03 1.45
C TYR A 244 -0.73 16.45 1.99
N THR A 245 -0.62 17.41 1.10
CA THR A 245 -0.43 18.82 1.42
C THR A 245 -1.70 19.59 1.09
N PRO A 246 -2.43 20.12 2.10
CA PRO A 246 -3.62 20.93 1.89
C PRO A 246 -3.31 22.19 1.06
N PRO A 247 -4.31 22.73 0.34
CA PRO A 247 -4.14 23.99 -0.38
C PRO A 247 -3.91 25.13 0.62
N THR A 248 -2.86 25.93 0.39
CA THR A 248 -2.66 27.19 1.11
C THR A 248 -3.70 28.22 0.67
N VAL A 249 -4.08 29.12 1.58
CA VAL A 249 -5.14 30.13 1.35
C VAL A 249 -4.87 31.01 0.12
N PHE A 250 -3.60 31.13 -0.28
CA PHE A 250 -3.15 31.96 -1.39
C PHE A 250 -3.34 31.35 -2.78
N HIS A 251 -3.70 30.07 -2.89
CA HIS A 251 -3.85 29.44 -4.20
C HIS A 251 -5.28 29.56 -4.74
N LYS A 252 -5.41 30.14 -5.94
CA LYS A 252 -6.69 30.33 -6.67
C LYS A 252 -7.42 29.01 -6.96
N HIS A 253 -6.73 27.87 -6.84
CA HIS A 253 -7.28 26.55 -7.09
C HIS A 253 -7.35 25.81 -5.74
N ASN A 254 -8.56 25.45 -5.30
CA ASN A 254 -8.80 24.59 -4.14
C ASN A 254 -8.35 23.14 -4.44
N LYS A 255 -7.04 22.95 -4.61
CA LYS A 255 -6.42 21.67 -4.96
C LYS A 255 -5.38 21.33 -3.91
N ALA A 256 -5.56 20.20 -3.24
CA ALA A 256 -4.51 19.63 -2.41
C ALA A 256 -3.48 18.93 -3.28
N MET A 257 -2.20 19.00 -2.90
CA MET A 257 -1.11 18.28 -3.56
C MET A 257 -0.95 16.92 -2.88
N VAL A 258 -0.73 15.88 -3.68
CA VAL A 258 -0.53 14.51 -3.21
C VAL A 258 0.67 13.91 -3.91
N ILE A 259 1.59 13.36 -3.13
CA ILE A 259 2.77 12.65 -3.61
C ILE A 259 2.75 11.27 -2.96
N CYS A 260 2.66 10.21 -3.74
CA CYS A 260 2.63 8.83 -3.25
C CYS A 260 3.66 7.96 -3.97
N ASN A 261 4.30 7.07 -3.24
CA ASN A 261 5.14 6.00 -3.78
C ASN A 261 4.27 4.75 -3.97
N LYS A 262 4.34 4.14 -5.16
CA LYS A 262 3.67 2.87 -5.47
C LYS A 262 4.67 1.74 -5.47
N THR A 263 4.43 0.76 -4.61
CA THR A 263 5.25 -0.44 -4.49
C THR A 263 4.40 -1.67 -4.80
N TYR A 264 4.95 -2.57 -5.61
CA TYR A 264 4.39 -3.91 -5.87
C TYR A 264 5.16 -4.91 -5.02
N GLY A 265 4.46 -5.85 -4.37
CA GLY A 265 5.13 -6.91 -3.62
C GLY A 265 4.35 -7.44 -2.42
N VAL A 266 4.91 -8.48 -1.81
CA VAL A 266 4.34 -9.30 -0.73
C VAL A 266 4.38 -8.58 0.65
N GLY A 267 5.10 -7.45 0.74
CA GLY A 267 5.38 -6.75 2.00
C GLY A 267 4.21 -5.95 2.59
N GLY A 268 3.12 -5.76 1.84
CA GLY A 268 1.89 -5.19 2.40
C GLY A 268 1.07 -6.26 3.11
N THR A 269 1.59 -6.88 4.17
CA THR A 269 0.75 -7.79 4.95
C THR A 269 -0.48 -6.98 5.40
N THR A 270 -1.67 -7.48 5.09
CA THR A 270 -2.94 -6.85 5.45
C THR A 270 -3.10 -6.63 6.96
N LYS A 271 -2.16 -7.14 7.78
CA LYS A 271 -2.07 -6.96 9.23
C LYS A 271 -1.66 -5.54 9.64
N GLU A 272 -0.68 -4.89 9.01
CA GLU A 272 -0.19 -3.59 9.50
C GLU A 272 -1.19 -2.44 9.25
N THR A 273 -1.90 -2.44 8.13
CA THR A 273 -2.93 -1.41 7.87
C THR A 273 -4.26 -1.69 8.57
N ARG A 274 -4.47 -2.90 9.11
CA ARG A 274 -5.62 -3.29 9.95
C ARG A 274 -5.36 -3.18 11.46
N ALA A 275 -4.13 -2.96 11.91
CA ALA A 275 -3.78 -2.89 13.33
C ALA A 275 -4.48 -1.76 14.10
N ALA A 276 -5.06 -0.77 13.41
CA ALA A 276 -5.92 0.23 14.04
C ALA A 276 -7.41 -0.19 14.00
N LYS A 277 -7.85 -0.76 15.13
CA LYS A 277 -9.25 -0.95 15.59
C LYS A 277 -10.00 -2.21 15.13
N GLY A 278 -10.08 -3.15 16.07
CA GLY A 278 -11.25 -4.02 16.22
C GLY A 278 -12.55 -3.21 16.20
N SER A 279 -13.32 -3.39 15.13
CA SER A 279 -14.67 -2.87 15.01
C SER A 279 -15.65 -4.02 15.24
N LYS A 280 -15.93 -4.28 16.52
CA LYS A 280 -17.13 -5.03 16.94
C LYS A 280 -18.35 -4.21 16.50
N ARG A 281 -18.94 -4.54 15.35
CA ARG A 281 -20.30 -4.10 15.03
C ARG A 281 -21.27 -4.94 15.84
N LYS A 282 -21.65 -4.37 16.98
CA LYS A 282 -22.82 -4.71 17.78
C LYS A 282 -24.07 -4.39 16.95
N ALA A 283 -24.58 -5.36 16.20
CA ALA A 283 -25.96 -5.34 15.76
C ALA A 283 -26.81 -5.83 16.94
N ARG A 284 -27.65 -4.94 17.47
CA ARG A 284 -28.72 -5.32 18.39
C ARG A 284 -29.79 -6.06 17.58
N SER A 285 -29.87 -7.37 17.70
CA SER A 285 -31.15 -8.05 17.79
C SER A 285 -31.24 -8.61 19.21
N ASP A 286 -32.28 -8.20 19.92
CA ASP A 286 -32.71 -8.89 21.13
C ASP A 286 -33.06 -10.34 20.78
N ASP A 287 -32.80 -11.25 21.72
CA ASP A 287 -33.22 -12.65 21.73
C ASP A 287 -32.32 -13.63 20.96
N ASP A 288 -31.31 -14.18 21.67
CA ASP A 288 -30.91 -15.60 21.61
C ASP A 288 -29.81 -15.85 22.65
N SER A 289 -30.24 -16.36 23.81
CA SER A 289 -29.39 -16.92 24.85
C SER A 289 -28.86 -18.28 24.42
N PHE A 290 -27.87 -18.30 23.53
CA PHE A 290 -27.27 -19.54 23.04
C PHE A 290 -25.74 -19.55 23.22
N ASP A 291 -25.33 -20.47 24.08
CA ASP A 291 -24.04 -21.13 24.26
C ASP A 291 -22.85 -20.30 24.81
N GLU A 292 -22.88 -20.22 26.13
CA GLU A 292 -21.78 -19.88 27.06
C GLU A 292 -20.84 -21.09 27.26
N ASP A 293 -20.56 -21.84 26.18
CA ASP A 293 -19.79 -23.11 26.19
C ASP A 293 -18.55 -23.05 25.25
N PHE A 294 -18.04 -21.85 24.90
CA PHE A 294 -16.76 -21.75 24.18
C PHE A 294 -15.58 -21.84 25.16
N ASP A 295 -15.51 -22.97 25.85
CA ASP A 295 -14.40 -23.42 26.70
C ASP A 295 -13.33 -24.11 25.82
N GLY A 296 -13.16 -23.62 24.59
CA GLY A 296 -12.24 -24.18 23.61
C GLY A 296 -10.82 -23.74 23.91
N GLU A 297 -10.07 -24.59 24.60
CA GLU A 297 -8.60 -24.67 24.60
C GLU A 297 -8.03 -24.91 23.19
N GLU A 298 -8.50 -24.18 22.18
CA GLU A 298 -7.92 -24.11 20.85
C GLU A 298 -6.72 -23.17 20.92
N ARG A 299 -5.72 -23.59 21.71
CA ARG A 299 -4.33 -23.16 21.50
C ARG A 299 -4.07 -23.44 20.04
N ALA A 300 -3.76 -22.39 19.26
CA ALA A 300 -3.39 -22.55 17.87
C ALA A 300 -2.38 -23.70 17.75
N ASP A 301 -2.70 -24.73 16.97
CA ASP A 301 -1.82 -25.86 16.75
C ASP A 301 -0.56 -25.36 16.04
N TYR A 302 0.44 -24.96 16.84
CA TYR A 302 1.71 -24.45 16.36
C TYR A 302 2.43 -25.46 15.45
N THR A 303 2.05 -26.74 15.53
CA THR A 303 2.49 -27.79 14.63
C THR A 303 2.07 -27.52 13.18
N GLU A 304 0.83 -27.12 12.91
CA GLU A 304 0.40 -26.77 11.54
C GLU A 304 1.13 -25.52 11.03
N LEU A 305 1.44 -24.58 11.92
CA LEU A 305 2.17 -23.36 11.57
C LEU A 305 3.63 -23.65 11.21
N ILE A 306 4.26 -24.62 11.88
CA ILE A 306 5.63 -25.08 11.57
C ILE A 306 5.64 -25.78 10.20
N GLU A 307 4.70 -26.69 9.94
CA GLU A 307 4.60 -27.38 8.64
C GLU A 307 4.38 -26.41 7.47
N LEU A 308 3.55 -25.38 7.66
CA LEU A 308 3.35 -24.31 6.68
C LEU A 308 4.62 -23.49 6.42
N SER A 309 5.44 -23.28 7.45
CA SER A 309 6.71 -22.56 7.32
C SER A 309 7.79 -23.37 6.61
N GLU A 310 7.80 -24.69 6.80
CA GLU A 310 8.69 -25.61 6.09
C GLU A 310 8.31 -25.71 4.60
N ASP A 311 7.02 -25.77 4.30
CA ASP A 311 6.52 -25.80 2.92
C ASP A 311 6.79 -24.50 2.15
N ALA A 312 6.83 -23.36 2.83
CA ALA A 312 7.17 -22.08 2.22
C ALA A 312 8.62 -22.01 1.71
N ASN A 313 9.51 -22.85 2.26
CA ASN A 313 10.92 -22.91 1.85
C ASN A 313 11.19 -23.96 0.77
N LEU A 314 10.21 -24.79 0.40
CA LEU A 314 10.34 -25.78 -0.66
C LEU A 314 10.26 -25.15 -2.05
N SER A 315 10.99 -25.72 -2.99
CA SER A 315 10.87 -25.35 -4.40
C SER A 315 9.51 -25.80 -4.97
N VAL A 316 9.07 -25.15 -6.07
CA VAL A 316 7.80 -25.51 -6.75
C VAL A 316 7.80 -26.98 -7.20
N GLU A 317 8.95 -27.54 -7.54
CA GLU A 317 9.09 -28.96 -7.94
C GLU A 317 8.96 -29.90 -6.74
N GLU A 318 9.52 -29.55 -5.58
CA GLU A 318 9.35 -30.31 -4.33
C GLU A 318 7.92 -30.25 -3.81
N LEU A 319 7.27 -29.09 -3.86
CA LEU A 319 5.84 -28.95 -3.51
C LEU A 319 4.97 -29.79 -4.45
N ARG A 320 5.27 -29.81 -5.75
CA ARG A 320 4.58 -30.70 -6.70
C ARG A 320 4.82 -32.17 -6.36
N LYS A 321 6.03 -32.55 -6.02
CA LYS A 321 6.34 -33.94 -5.63
C LYS A 321 5.64 -34.34 -4.33
N LYS A 322 5.62 -33.47 -3.31
CA LYS A 322 4.98 -33.72 -2.01
C LYS A 322 3.46 -33.89 -2.11
N TYR A 323 2.79 -33.04 -2.88
CA TYR A 323 1.32 -33.01 -2.93
C TYR A 323 0.71 -33.75 -4.13
N TYR A 324 1.47 -33.93 -5.21
CA TYR A 324 1.00 -34.56 -6.45
C TYR A 324 1.89 -35.71 -6.93
N GLY A 325 3.11 -35.86 -6.39
CA GLY A 325 4.04 -36.95 -6.70
C GLY A 325 3.74 -38.18 -5.86
N GLY A 326 2.49 -38.64 -5.90
CA GLY A 326 2.06 -39.84 -5.20
C GLY A 326 2.83 -41.08 -5.67
N GLY A 327 3.61 -41.63 -4.74
CA GLY A 327 3.89 -43.07 -4.65
C GLY A 327 4.95 -43.62 -5.59
N GLU A 328 6.21 -43.31 -5.32
CA GLU A 328 7.33 -44.19 -5.68
C GLU A 328 8.27 -44.23 -4.49
N ASP A 329 8.00 -45.14 -3.56
CA ASP A 329 8.98 -45.85 -2.72
C ASP A 329 8.22 -46.48 -1.54
N ASP A 330 7.61 -47.64 -1.80
CA ASP A 330 7.99 -48.84 -1.04
C ASP A 330 7.33 -50.08 -1.64
N GLU A 331 8.19 -51.06 -1.94
CA GLU A 331 7.92 -52.49 -2.08
C GLU A 331 7.11 -52.94 -3.33
N GLU A 332 7.83 -53.39 -4.37
CA GLU A 332 7.84 -54.81 -4.81
C GLU A 332 8.73 -54.99 -6.05
N GLU A 333 9.73 -55.88 -5.93
CA GLU A 333 10.39 -56.51 -7.08
C GLU A 333 9.31 -57.16 -7.96
N PHE A 334 9.08 -56.64 -9.16
CA PHE A 334 8.31 -57.35 -10.17
C PHE A 334 9.00 -57.27 -11.53
N ASP A 335 9.12 -58.46 -12.10
CA ASP A 335 10.01 -58.84 -13.18
C ASP A 335 9.76 -58.13 -14.52
N GLU A 336 10.83 -58.24 -15.31
CA GLU A 336 11.01 -58.05 -16.74
C GLU A 336 9.78 -58.21 -17.66
N ASP A 337 9.90 -57.49 -18.79
CA ASP A 337 9.17 -57.63 -20.06
C ASP A 337 7.87 -56.83 -20.21
N GLU A 338 7.90 -55.69 -20.91
CA GLU A 338 7.30 -55.62 -22.26
C GLU A 338 7.47 -54.25 -22.94
N ASP A 339 7.92 -54.35 -24.19
CA ASP A 339 7.89 -53.35 -25.27
C ASP A 339 6.51 -52.69 -25.43
N GLY A 340 6.48 -51.36 -25.57
CA GLY A 340 5.20 -50.68 -25.78
C GLY A 340 5.27 -49.21 -26.20
N GLY A 341 5.92 -48.93 -27.34
CA GLY A 341 5.98 -47.59 -27.93
C GLY A 341 4.60 -46.96 -28.20
N GLY A 342 4.31 -45.83 -27.54
CA GLY A 342 3.11 -45.01 -27.76
C GLY A 342 3.46 -43.63 -28.31
N LYS A 343 3.32 -43.44 -29.62
CA LYS A 343 3.46 -42.15 -30.31
C LYS A 343 2.25 -41.26 -29.97
N MET A 344 2.46 -40.16 -29.25
CA MET A 344 1.41 -39.15 -29.08
C MET A 344 1.32 -38.24 -30.31
N SER A 345 0.17 -38.26 -30.97
CA SER A 345 -0.19 -37.43 -32.12
C SER A 345 -0.47 -35.98 -31.73
N ALA A 346 -0.03 -35.05 -32.58
CA ALA A 346 -0.14 -33.60 -32.42
C ALA A 346 -1.58 -33.10 -32.24
N VAL A 347 -1.81 -32.36 -31.16
CA VAL A 347 -3.07 -31.67 -30.85
C VAL A 347 -3.23 -30.46 -31.78
N LYS A 348 -4.33 -30.47 -32.55
CA LYS A 348 -4.78 -29.36 -33.40
C LYS A 348 -5.22 -28.19 -32.53
N LYS A 349 -4.64 -27.01 -32.75
CA LYS A 349 -5.09 -25.74 -32.17
C LYS A 349 -6.44 -25.32 -32.79
N PRO A 350 -7.42 -24.86 -32.00
CA PRO A 350 -8.64 -24.26 -32.52
C PRO A 350 -8.36 -22.84 -33.05
N ARG A 351 -8.87 -22.58 -34.25
CA ARG A 351 -8.88 -21.29 -34.93
C ARG A 351 -10.05 -20.49 -34.33
N LEU A 352 -9.75 -19.40 -33.63
CA LEU A 352 -10.75 -18.48 -33.08
C LEU A 352 -11.08 -17.47 -34.19
N ASP A 353 -12.32 -17.50 -34.67
CA ASP A 353 -12.84 -16.56 -35.65
C ASP A 353 -13.10 -15.20 -34.96
N GLU A 354 -12.52 -14.15 -35.52
CA GLU A 354 -12.73 -12.75 -35.14
C GLU A 354 -13.93 -12.20 -35.91
N GLU A 355 -15.11 -12.22 -35.28
CA GLU A 355 -16.26 -11.41 -35.67
C GLU A 355 -16.82 -10.74 -34.40
N SER A 356 -16.49 -9.46 -34.19
CA SER A 356 -17.21 -8.58 -33.26
C SER A 356 -16.91 -7.14 -33.68
N ASP A 357 -17.68 -6.58 -34.61
CA ASP A 357 -18.89 -5.77 -34.33
C ASP A 357 -18.49 -4.40 -33.77
N ASP A 358 -18.11 -3.53 -34.69
CA ASP A 358 -17.61 -2.17 -34.48
C ASP A 358 -18.80 -1.20 -34.64
N ASP A 359 -19.70 -1.19 -33.64
CA ASP A 359 -20.79 -0.22 -33.54
C ASP A 359 -20.27 1.15 -33.08
N GLU A 360 -19.93 1.97 -34.07
CA GLU A 360 -20.54 3.29 -34.30
C GLU A 360 -21.12 3.99 -33.05
N CYS A 361 -20.32 4.84 -32.42
CA CYS A 361 -20.81 5.93 -31.57
C CYS A 361 -20.13 7.24 -31.97
N GLY A 362 -20.85 8.01 -32.80
CA GLY A 362 -20.49 9.36 -33.22
C GLY A 362 -20.54 10.38 -32.08
N PHE A 363 -19.87 11.51 -32.33
CA PHE A 363 -19.95 12.74 -31.56
C PHE A 363 -20.78 13.79 -32.28
#